data_AF-A0A080ZEZ9-F1
#
_entry.id   AF-A0A080ZEZ9-F1
#
_cell.length_a   1.000
_cell.length_b   1.000
_cell.length_c   1.000
_cell.angle_alpha   90.00
_cell.angle_beta   90.00
_cell.angle_gamma   90.00
#
_symmetry.space_group_name_H-M   'P 1'
#
loop_
_entity.id
_entity.type
_entity.pdbx_description
1 polymer ?
#
loop_
_entity_poly.entity_id
_entity_poly.type
_entity_poly.pdbx_seq_one_letter_code
_entity_poly.pdbx_strand_id
1 'polypeptide(L)'
;MEVSRPMANTADDHPANTSFSRSSEFSNGNFSAHLDSSQGPRLTEGGGAVGAHRQTMLKAADFDDLPPETTKDYKGRIRTWPGLLLLLLIIGGAVTIIVLQAKETSDLIHANRENYEQQQANKRKIKDGLDDDQVLISDDGQVGNPKKYPDMGCELPDYQSKNGQIVAVSKNGTEVPVGIKGVNWFGMETGLAIPFGLWENMDNGTSVYEVAAFLARNKFNSVRLPLCIKNILNDVAPEKSLINLNTNRAVNITSYISTIQSIVEALGYRHITVMISLHTLDPKKSGGAWFSEDLGVSEDEFLDAVDILTKNLCKSRYWNILGLDLKNEPHECSWGGEDPDWQKGATLIGNRMLEGCPNWLAFVEGIAGSGTISLNGEVDRVYFDWWGGGMEKAGDYPITFDIKNKLVWSPHYYNTGVSPAWYFYASGTQGAEGALEGYEELDDDELKNNIEKTMDVMFGYLIEADPNIAMVMGEFAGLYGKDAHPKLTTKRATDFTIEAMLKGKYAGAYMWSLNPESAYQFNPADTYGHYTEGLLDDDWLTPNKVFVEGMAALDEMENLQMFPCFPQEVEGSESEEEEEEE
;
A
#
# COMPACT_ATOMS: atom_id res chain seq x y z
N MET A 1 11.23 1.23 -11.44
CA MET A 1 12.19 0.15 -11.14
C MET A 1 12.16 -0.79 -12.32
N GLU A 2 13.31 -1.18 -12.88
CA GLU A 2 13.30 -2.20 -13.95
C GLU A 2 13.12 -3.57 -13.32
N VAL A 3 12.17 -4.36 -13.81
CA VAL A 3 12.11 -5.79 -13.46
C VAL A 3 13.38 -6.43 -14.00
N SER A 4 14.17 -7.02 -13.12
CA SER A 4 15.52 -7.49 -13.47
C SER A 4 15.45 -8.83 -14.21
N ARG A 5 16.43 -9.12 -15.08
CA ARG A 5 16.33 -10.21 -16.08
C ARG A 5 17.53 -11.17 -16.08
N PRO A 6 17.33 -12.46 -16.37
CA PRO A 6 18.42 -13.34 -16.82
C PRO A 6 18.92 -12.88 -18.19
N MET A 7 20.21 -12.61 -18.33
CA MET A 7 20.85 -12.46 -19.65
C MET A 7 21.43 -13.80 -20.11
N ALA A 8 21.22 -14.14 -21.38
CA ALA A 8 21.95 -15.23 -22.02
C ALA A 8 23.43 -14.85 -22.11
N ASN A 9 24.28 -15.43 -21.26
CA ASN A 9 25.73 -15.28 -21.39
C ASN A 9 26.21 -15.99 -22.67
N THR A 10 26.36 -15.24 -23.76
CA THR A 10 27.36 -15.60 -24.76
C THR A 10 28.71 -15.25 -24.16
N ALA A 11 29.54 -16.28 -23.93
CA ALA A 11 30.90 -16.11 -23.46
C ALA A 11 31.68 -15.15 -24.38
N ASP A 12 32.02 -13.96 -23.87
CA ASP A 12 33.25 -13.23 -24.18
C ASP A 12 33.40 -12.02 -23.23
N ASP A 13 34.49 -12.01 -22.46
CA ASP A 13 34.95 -10.95 -21.59
C ASP A 13 35.22 -9.64 -22.38
N HIS A 14 34.61 -8.51 -21.99
CA HIS A 14 35.28 -7.20 -21.89
C HIS A 14 34.39 -6.11 -21.23
N PRO A 15 34.94 -5.26 -20.34
CA PRO A 15 34.17 -4.28 -19.60
C PRO A 15 33.96 -2.99 -20.41
N ALA A 16 32.70 -2.64 -20.71
CA ALA A 16 32.34 -1.35 -21.27
C ALA A 16 32.01 -0.35 -20.14
N ASN A 17 33.00 0.46 -19.77
CA ASN A 17 32.80 1.70 -19.01
C ASN A 17 31.89 2.65 -19.80
N THR A 18 30.70 2.96 -19.29
CA THR A 18 29.92 4.12 -19.74
C THR A 18 29.49 4.97 -18.55
N SER A 19 30.17 6.10 -18.43
CA SER A 19 29.87 7.18 -17.49
C SER A 19 28.71 8.03 -18.01
N PHE A 20 27.54 7.93 -17.38
CA PHE A 20 26.47 8.89 -17.60
C PHE A 20 26.63 10.10 -16.67
N SER A 21 27.18 11.17 -17.22
CA SER A 21 27.11 12.51 -16.63
C SER A 21 25.76 13.13 -16.99
N ARG A 22 24.94 13.45 -15.99
CA ARG A 22 23.81 14.38 -16.16
C ARG A 22 24.28 15.77 -15.77
N SER A 23 24.45 16.60 -16.78
CA SER A 23 24.54 18.06 -16.67
C SER A 23 23.14 18.62 -16.42
N SER A 24 22.94 19.25 -15.27
CA SER A 24 21.84 20.19 -15.05
C SER A 24 22.45 21.59 -14.87
N GLU A 25 22.62 22.31 -15.97
CA GLU A 25 22.76 23.76 -15.94
C GLU A 25 21.36 24.35 -15.80
N PHE A 26 21.02 24.85 -14.62
CA PHE A 26 19.97 25.85 -14.46
C PHE A 26 20.59 27.15 -13.96
N SER A 27 20.39 28.18 -14.78
CA SER A 27 20.90 29.53 -14.63
C SER A 27 20.35 30.21 -13.37
N ASN A 28 21.27 30.68 -12.53
CA ASN A 28 20.99 31.57 -11.40
C ASN A 28 20.53 32.95 -11.92
N GLY A 29 19.22 33.20 -11.82
CA GLY A 29 18.64 34.54 -11.90
C GLY A 29 18.58 35.17 -10.51
N ASN A 30 19.53 36.06 -10.22
CA ASN A 30 19.49 36.97 -9.08
C ASN A 30 18.18 37.80 -9.08
N PHE A 31 17.44 37.79 -7.98
CA PHE A 31 16.62 38.95 -7.63
C PHE A 31 16.66 39.25 -6.13
N SER A 32 16.94 40.53 -5.87
CA SER A 32 17.27 41.12 -4.58
C SER A 32 16.05 41.26 -3.67
N ALA A 33 16.34 41.20 -2.37
CA ALA A 33 15.46 41.59 -1.28
C ALA A 33 14.91 43.01 -1.46
N HIS A 34 13.60 43.16 -1.26
CA HIS A 34 12.98 44.38 -0.78
C HIS A 34 11.88 44.00 0.21
N LEU A 35 12.17 44.23 1.49
CA LEU A 35 11.14 44.43 2.51
C LEU A 35 10.42 45.73 2.15
N ASP A 36 9.10 45.67 2.00
CA ASP A 36 8.28 46.88 2.12
C ASP A 36 7.10 46.64 3.06
N SER A 37 6.97 47.57 3.98
CA SER A 37 6.05 47.61 5.09
C SER A 37 4.77 48.32 4.65
N SER A 38 3.64 47.61 4.53
CA SER A 38 2.35 48.26 4.34
C SER A 38 1.68 48.52 5.68
N GLN A 39 1.91 49.73 6.20
CA GLN A 39 1.15 50.33 7.29
C GLN A 39 -0.28 50.64 6.82
N GLY A 40 -1.28 50.01 7.46
CA GLY A 40 -2.68 50.43 7.35
C GLY A 40 -2.94 51.68 8.19
N PRO A 41 -3.70 52.68 7.71
CA PRO A 41 -3.83 53.96 8.40
C PRO A 41 -4.78 53.89 9.61
N ARG A 42 -4.28 54.38 10.76
CA ARG A 42 -5.09 54.86 11.89
C ARG A 42 -6.00 55.99 11.43
N LEU A 43 -7.30 55.89 11.69
CA LEU A 43 -8.21 57.02 11.66
C LEU A 43 -8.63 57.38 13.10
N THR A 44 -8.27 58.61 13.43
CA THR A 44 -8.55 59.38 14.64
C THR A 44 -10.01 59.83 14.66
N GLU A 45 -10.69 59.66 15.80
CA GLU A 45 -11.90 60.41 16.13
C GLU A 45 -11.57 61.88 16.37
N GLY A 46 -12.31 62.76 15.70
CA GLY A 46 -12.24 64.20 15.89
C GLY A 46 -13.41 64.93 15.24
N GLY A 47 -14.37 65.35 16.07
CA GLY A 47 -15.05 66.66 16.00
C GLY A 47 -15.88 67.05 14.78
N GLY A 48 -17.21 66.92 14.93
CA GLY A 48 -18.18 68.02 14.86
C GLY A 48 -18.43 68.77 13.54
N ALA A 49 -19.70 68.77 13.08
CA ALA A 49 -20.55 69.97 13.05
C ALA A 49 -21.96 69.74 12.43
N VAL A 50 -22.97 69.98 13.27
CA VAL A 50 -24.21 70.77 13.04
C VAL A 50 -25.22 70.34 11.96
N GLY A 51 -26.44 70.03 12.41
CA GLY A 51 -27.62 69.90 11.54
C GLY A 51 -28.97 69.66 12.25
N ALA A 52 -29.40 70.61 13.07
CA ALA A 52 -30.80 70.92 13.41
C ALA A 52 -31.73 69.79 13.92
N HIS A 53 -31.86 69.66 15.25
CA HIS A 53 -33.11 69.21 15.85
C HIS A 53 -33.75 70.33 16.69
N ARG A 54 -34.97 70.67 16.26
CA ARG A 54 -35.89 71.61 16.90
C ARG A 54 -36.04 71.27 18.38
N GLN A 55 -35.73 72.24 19.23
CA GLN A 55 -36.25 72.32 20.58
C GLN A 55 -37.77 72.49 20.51
N THR A 56 -38.53 71.44 20.78
CA THR A 56 -39.88 71.62 21.33
C THR A 56 -39.72 71.90 22.82
N MET A 57 -39.69 73.20 23.15
CA MET A 57 -39.98 73.68 24.50
C MET A 57 -41.37 73.18 24.89
N LEU A 58 -41.44 72.23 25.82
CA LEU A 58 -42.63 72.06 26.64
C LEU A 58 -42.63 73.22 27.64
N LYS A 59 -43.59 74.11 27.43
CA LYS A 59 -43.93 75.26 28.28
C LYS A 59 -44.11 74.76 29.72
N ALA A 60 -43.16 75.08 30.61
CA ALA A 60 -43.42 74.99 32.04
C ALA A 60 -44.49 76.04 32.36
N ALA A 61 -45.69 75.58 32.70
CA ALA A 61 -46.69 76.43 33.29
C ALA A 61 -46.30 76.64 34.76
N ASP A 62 -46.04 77.89 35.13
CA ASP A 62 -46.00 78.31 36.54
C ASP A 62 -47.34 77.95 37.19
N PHE A 63 -47.26 77.17 38.26
CA PHE A 63 -48.33 77.00 39.24
C PHE A 63 -47.72 77.23 40.62
N ASP A 64 -47.48 78.50 40.94
CA ASP A 64 -47.38 78.98 42.32
C ASP A 64 -48.78 78.97 42.94
N ASP A 65 -49.20 77.82 43.46
CA ASP A 65 -50.09 77.65 44.64
C ASP A 65 -50.58 76.19 44.71
N LEU A 66 -49.71 75.29 45.17
CA LEU A 66 -50.12 73.94 45.57
C LEU A 66 -49.61 73.66 47.00
N PRO A 67 -50.46 73.09 47.89
CA PRO A 67 -50.08 72.81 49.28
C PRO A 67 -48.92 71.80 49.34
N PRO A 68 -48.11 71.80 50.42
CA PRO A 68 -46.95 70.92 50.51
C PRO A 68 -47.37 69.45 50.37
N GLU A 69 -46.75 68.75 49.42
CA GLU A 69 -47.03 67.36 49.12
C GLU A 69 -46.98 66.50 50.39
N THR A 70 -47.98 65.65 50.58
CA THR A 70 -48.01 64.69 51.68
C THR A 70 -47.62 63.30 51.19
N THR A 71 -47.06 62.44 52.06
CA THR A 71 -46.64 61.07 51.70
C THR A 71 -47.77 60.17 51.17
N LYS A 72 -49.02 60.62 51.19
CA LYS A 72 -50.19 59.96 50.60
C LYS A 72 -50.43 60.28 49.12
N ASP A 73 -49.77 61.31 48.58
CA ASP A 73 -49.86 61.69 47.16
C ASP A 73 -48.87 60.88 46.29
N TYR A 74 -47.84 60.30 46.93
CA TYR A 74 -47.10 59.15 46.39
C TYR A 74 -47.95 57.89 46.46
N LYS A 75 -49.01 57.82 45.65
CA LYS A 75 -49.43 56.52 45.13
C LYS A 75 -48.35 56.11 44.15
N GLY A 76 -47.30 55.46 44.67
CA GLY A 76 -46.33 54.66 43.92
C GLY A 76 -47.06 53.54 43.20
N ARG A 77 -47.89 53.90 42.22
CA ARG A 77 -48.43 52.97 41.25
C ARG A 77 -47.23 52.65 40.40
N ILE A 78 -46.59 51.53 40.71
CA ILE A 78 -45.63 50.85 39.85
C ILE A 78 -46.39 50.55 38.55
N ARG A 79 -46.54 51.56 37.69
CA ARG A 79 -47.19 51.50 36.38
C ARG A 79 -46.18 51.03 35.33
N THR A 80 -45.04 50.50 35.77
CA THR A 80 -44.00 49.89 34.95
C THR A 80 -44.34 48.44 34.61
N TRP A 81 -45.21 47.74 35.34
CA TRP A 81 -45.51 46.32 35.09
C TRP A 81 -45.92 45.97 33.64
N PRO A 82 -46.81 46.72 32.97
CA PRO A 82 -47.15 46.42 31.56
C PRO A 82 -45.97 46.67 30.61
N GLY A 83 -45.19 47.73 30.85
CA GLY A 83 -43.99 48.04 30.05
C GLY A 83 -42.83 47.08 30.32
N LEU A 84 -42.71 46.58 31.54
CA LEU A 84 -41.69 45.62 31.96
C LEU A 84 -42.02 44.21 31.45
N LEU A 85 -43.30 43.82 31.45
CA LEU A 85 -43.77 42.60 30.78
C LEU A 85 -43.57 42.66 29.27
N LEU A 86 -43.89 43.79 28.63
CA LEU A 86 -43.63 43.98 27.20
C LEU A 86 -42.12 43.93 26.89
N LEU A 87 -41.28 44.57 27.72
CA LEU A 87 -39.83 44.51 27.59
C LEU A 87 -39.32 43.06 27.75
N LEU A 88 -39.81 42.31 28.73
CA LEU A 88 -39.46 40.90 28.93
C LEU A 88 -39.91 40.02 27.76
N LEU A 89 -41.07 40.28 27.17
CA LEU A 89 -41.54 39.58 25.97
C LEU A 89 -40.68 39.91 24.74
N ILE A 90 -40.27 41.17 24.56
CA ILE A 90 -39.38 41.58 23.47
C ILE A 90 -38.00 40.94 23.65
N ILE A 91 -37.44 40.98 24.86
CA ILE A 91 -36.15 40.35 25.17
C ILE A 91 -36.24 38.84 24.98
N GLY A 92 -37.28 38.20 25.51
CA GLY A 92 -37.53 36.77 25.33
C GLY A 92 -37.65 36.39 23.86
N GLY A 93 -38.46 37.12 23.09
CA GLY A 93 -38.60 36.92 21.64
C GLY A 93 -37.29 37.14 20.87
N ALA A 94 -36.52 38.17 21.21
CA ALA A 94 -35.22 38.43 20.60
C ALA A 94 -34.21 37.32 20.91
N VAL A 95 -34.14 36.86 22.16
CA VAL A 95 -33.29 35.72 22.56
C VAL A 95 -33.70 34.45 21.83
N THR A 96 -35.00 34.15 21.74
CA THR A 96 -35.50 33.00 20.98
C THR A 96 -35.12 33.08 19.50
N ILE A 97 -35.29 34.24 18.85
CA ILE A 97 -34.92 34.43 17.44
C ILE A 97 -33.41 34.26 17.24
N ILE A 98 -32.59 34.85 18.12
CA ILE A 98 -31.12 34.72 18.06
C ILE A 98 -30.71 33.26 18.20
N VAL A 99 -31.28 32.52 19.15
CA VAL A 99 -30.97 31.09 19.35
C VAL A 99 -31.39 30.25 18.15
N LEU A 100 -32.58 30.49 17.59
CA LEU A 100 -33.05 29.77 16.40
C LEU A 100 -32.18 30.07 15.17
N GLN A 101 -31.82 31.33 14.92
CA GLN A 101 -30.92 31.71 13.83
C GLN A 101 -29.51 31.18 14.03
N ALA A 102 -29.00 31.17 15.27
CA ALA A 102 -27.70 30.61 15.60
C ALA A 102 -27.70 29.09 15.35
N LYS A 103 -28.77 28.37 15.71
CA LYS A 103 -28.92 26.95 15.42
C LYS A 103 -28.97 26.69 13.91
N GLU A 104 -29.80 27.41 13.17
CA GLU A 104 -29.92 27.27 11.71
C GLU A 104 -28.60 27.57 11.00
N THR A 105 -27.87 28.61 11.44
CA THR A 105 -26.54 28.94 10.90
C THR A 105 -25.52 27.86 11.24
N SER A 106 -25.57 27.31 12.46
CA SER A 106 -24.73 26.19 12.89
C SER A 106 -24.97 24.96 12.02
N ASP A 107 -26.23 24.57 11.84
CA ASP A 107 -26.64 23.42 11.02
C ASP A 107 -26.18 23.60 9.56
N LEU A 108 -26.32 24.81 9.00
CA LEU A 108 -25.84 25.15 7.66
C LEU A 108 -24.31 25.06 7.54
N ILE A 109 -23.56 25.55 8.55
CA ILE A 109 -22.10 25.46 8.57
C ILE A 109 -21.65 24.00 8.64
N HIS A 110 -22.30 23.17 9.46
CA HIS A 110 -22.03 21.74 9.53
C HIS A 110 -22.26 21.05 8.19
N ALA A 111 -23.42 21.27 7.56
CA ALA A 111 -23.74 20.70 6.25
C ALA A 111 -22.76 21.16 5.16
N ASN A 112 -22.35 22.44 5.15
CA ASN A 112 -21.36 22.95 4.20
C ASN A 112 -19.98 22.33 4.40
N ARG A 113 -19.57 22.11 5.65
CA ARG A 113 -18.31 21.44 5.98
C ARG A 113 -18.33 19.98 5.53
N GLU A 114 -19.39 19.25 5.83
CA GLU A 114 -19.57 17.85 5.40
C GLU A 114 -19.53 17.73 3.86
N ASN A 115 -20.26 18.61 3.17
CA ASN A 115 -20.25 18.64 1.70
C ASN A 115 -18.86 18.95 1.13
N TYR A 116 -18.12 19.88 1.75
CA TYR A 116 -16.76 20.20 1.35
C TYR A 116 -15.83 18.99 1.54
N GLU A 117 -15.86 18.34 2.70
CA GLU A 117 -15.01 17.19 3.00
C GLU A 117 -15.35 15.98 2.10
N GLN A 118 -16.63 15.76 1.80
CA GLN A 118 -17.05 14.73 0.85
C GLN A 118 -16.55 15.02 -0.57
N GLN A 119 -16.60 16.28 -1.01
CA GLN A 119 -16.05 16.68 -2.33
C GLN A 119 -14.53 16.50 -2.38
N GLN A 120 -13.83 16.78 -1.28
CA GLN A 120 -12.39 16.56 -1.20
C GLN A 120 -12.06 15.07 -1.23
N ALA A 121 -12.77 14.23 -0.48
CA ALA A 121 -12.62 12.78 -0.52
C ALA A 121 -12.88 12.24 -1.93
N ASN A 122 -13.97 12.66 -2.59
CA ASN A 122 -14.28 12.23 -3.96
C ASN A 122 -13.21 12.65 -4.99
N LYS A 123 -12.48 13.74 -4.76
CA LYS A 123 -11.35 14.15 -5.63
C LYS A 123 -10.10 13.28 -5.43
N ARG A 124 -9.83 12.87 -4.19
CA ARG A 124 -8.71 11.98 -3.83
C ARG A 124 -8.96 10.53 -4.21
N LYS A 125 -10.22 10.14 -4.31
CA LYS A 125 -10.63 8.77 -4.60
C LYS A 125 -10.05 8.27 -5.93
N ILE A 126 -9.43 7.10 -5.90
CA ILE A 126 -9.03 6.39 -7.11
C ILE A 126 -10.30 6.04 -7.92
N LYS A 127 -10.31 6.39 -9.20
CA LYS A 127 -11.49 6.44 -10.07
C LYS A 127 -11.83 5.07 -10.68
N ASP A 128 -11.97 4.06 -9.84
CA ASP A 128 -12.37 2.69 -10.23
C ASP A 128 -13.87 2.53 -10.51
N GLY A 129 -14.67 3.55 -10.16
CA GLY A 129 -16.12 3.53 -10.36
C GLY A 129 -16.87 2.63 -9.36
N LEU A 130 -16.20 2.19 -8.29
CA LEU A 130 -16.78 1.37 -7.23
C LEU A 130 -17.01 2.19 -5.96
N ASP A 131 -18.02 1.85 -5.19
CA ASP A 131 -18.32 2.52 -3.92
C ASP A 131 -17.57 1.90 -2.74
N ASP A 132 -17.37 2.69 -1.69
CA ASP A 132 -16.67 2.29 -0.48
C ASP A 132 -17.67 2.22 0.69
N ASP A 133 -17.73 1.06 1.33
CA ASP A 133 -18.65 0.74 2.42
C ASP A 133 -18.05 0.96 3.83
N GLN A 134 -16.74 1.21 3.94
CA GLN A 134 -16.05 1.44 5.22
C GLN A 134 -15.31 2.79 5.23
N VAL A 135 -16.04 3.84 4.85
CA VAL A 135 -15.51 5.21 4.86
C VAL A 135 -15.26 5.66 6.30
N LEU A 136 -14.04 6.10 6.58
CA LEU A 136 -13.63 6.58 7.90
C LEU A 136 -13.75 8.10 7.95
N ILE A 137 -14.49 8.59 8.94
CA ILE A 137 -14.63 10.02 9.24
C ILE A 137 -13.85 10.32 10.52
N SER A 138 -12.85 11.20 10.42
CA SER A 138 -12.03 11.61 11.58
C SER A 138 -12.84 12.47 12.54
N ASP A 139 -12.36 12.61 13.78
CA ASP A 139 -12.88 13.50 14.84
C ASP A 139 -13.08 14.97 14.42
N ASP A 140 -12.32 15.45 13.43
CA ASP A 140 -12.43 16.77 12.83
C ASP A 140 -13.23 16.78 11.52
N GLY A 141 -14.03 15.75 11.26
CA GLY A 141 -14.94 15.65 10.13
C GLY A 141 -14.28 15.39 8.77
N GLN A 142 -12.96 15.24 8.69
CA GLN A 142 -12.31 14.88 7.44
C GLN A 142 -12.65 13.43 7.05
N VAL A 143 -13.09 13.27 5.80
CA VAL A 143 -13.50 11.99 5.22
C VAL A 143 -12.30 11.34 4.51
N GLY A 144 -11.99 10.09 4.87
CA GLY A 144 -10.92 9.31 4.24
C GLY A 144 -9.50 9.82 4.50
N ASN A 145 -9.29 10.56 5.60
CA ASN A 145 -7.97 11.06 6.00
C ASN A 145 -7.83 11.06 7.53
N PRO A 146 -7.77 9.88 8.18
CA PRO A 146 -7.62 9.78 9.63
C PRO A 146 -6.33 10.42 10.15
N LYS A 147 -6.36 10.93 11.38
CA LYS A 147 -5.14 11.23 12.16
C LYS A 147 -4.48 9.97 12.72
N LYS A 148 -5.25 8.89 12.89
CA LYS A 148 -4.82 7.58 13.37
C LYS A 148 -5.84 6.54 12.90
N TYR A 149 -5.37 5.36 12.50
CA TYR A 149 -6.26 4.22 12.24
C TYR A 149 -6.79 3.64 13.56
N PRO A 150 -8.05 3.17 13.59
CA PRO A 150 -8.61 2.55 14.79
C PRO A 150 -7.83 1.29 15.12
N ASP A 151 -7.62 1.04 16.41
CA ASP A 151 -7.13 -0.26 16.84
C ASP A 151 -8.26 -1.27 16.66
N MET A 152 -8.06 -2.23 15.77
CA MET A 152 -9.07 -3.24 15.45
C MET A 152 -9.25 -4.26 16.58
N GLY A 153 -8.39 -4.22 17.61
CA GLY A 153 -8.47 -5.15 18.74
C GLY A 153 -8.22 -6.59 18.30
N CYS A 154 -7.50 -6.80 17.19
CA CYS A 154 -7.19 -8.13 16.69
C CYS A 154 -6.04 -8.74 17.48
N GLU A 155 -6.07 -10.03 17.74
CA GLU A 155 -4.86 -10.75 18.13
C GLU A 155 -3.97 -11.01 16.92
N LEU A 156 -2.69 -11.32 17.15
CA LEU A 156 -1.78 -11.81 16.12
C LEU A 156 -2.09 -13.29 15.83
N PRO A 157 -2.66 -13.64 14.66
CA PRO A 157 -2.91 -15.03 14.32
C PRO A 157 -1.59 -15.79 14.16
N ASP A 158 -1.63 -17.10 14.37
CA ASP A 158 -0.57 -18.00 13.93
C ASP A 158 -0.83 -18.38 12.47
N TYR A 159 -0.11 -17.75 11.53
CA TYR A 159 -0.24 -18.04 10.11
C TYR A 159 0.50 -19.33 9.76
N GLN A 160 -0.20 -20.23 9.07
CA GLN A 160 0.31 -21.56 8.75
C GLN A 160 0.10 -21.93 7.29
N SER A 161 1.02 -22.71 6.75
CA SER A 161 1.00 -23.38 5.47
C SER A 161 0.55 -24.83 5.70
N LYS A 162 -0.69 -25.15 5.33
CA LYS A 162 -1.35 -26.42 5.61
C LYS A 162 -2.19 -26.86 4.42
N ASN A 163 -2.07 -28.13 4.02
CA ASN A 163 -2.83 -28.71 2.91
C ASN A 163 -2.77 -27.86 1.62
N GLY A 164 -1.62 -27.25 1.34
CA GLY A 164 -1.43 -26.43 0.16
C GLY A 164 -2.13 -25.06 0.23
N GLN A 165 -2.57 -24.62 1.42
CA GLN A 165 -3.30 -23.38 1.63
C GLN A 165 -2.65 -22.53 2.74
N ILE A 166 -2.90 -21.22 2.71
CA ILE A 166 -2.60 -20.33 3.83
C ILE A 166 -3.78 -20.38 4.82
N VAL A 167 -3.47 -20.58 6.09
CA VAL A 167 -4.46 -20.71 7.17
C VAL A 167 -4.10 -19.75 8.30
N ALA A 168 -5.03 -18.87 8.65
CA ALA A 168 -4.93 -18.05 9.85
C ALA A 168 -5.50 -18.82 11.04
N VAL A 169 -4.69 -19.05 12.06
CA VAL A 169 -5.09 -19.79 13.27
C VAL A 169 -5.20 -18.84 14.45
N SER A 170 -6.40 -18.72 15.00
CA SER A 170 -6.68 -18.00 16.24
C SER A 170 -6.08 -18.72 17.44
N LYS A 171 -5.79 -18.00 18.54
CA LYS A 171 -5.35 -18.57 19.82
C LYS A 171 -6.35 -19.57 20.39
N ASN A 172 -7.64 -19.41 20.10
CA ASN A 172 -8.68 -20.34 20.53
C ASN A 172 -8.77 -21.62 19.66
N GLY A 173 -7.91 -21.75 18.65
CA GLY A 173 -7.86 -22.90 17.74
C GLY A 173 -8.78 -22.81 16.54
N THR A 174 -9.48 -21.70 16.33
CA THR A 174 -10.25 -21.48 15.08
C THR A 174 -9.29 -21.33 13.90
N GLU A 175 -9.46 -22.17 12.89
CA GLU A 175 -8.68 -22.14 11.66
C GLU A 175 -9.52 -21.57 10.51
N VAL A 176 -8.97 -20.58 9.80
CA VAL A 176 -9.62 -19.99 8.61
C VAL A 176 -8.64 -20.04 7.43
N PRO A 177 -8.90 -20.87 6.41
CA PRO A 177 -8.12 -20.82 5.17
C PRO A 177 -8.42 -19.53 4.40
N VAL A 178 -7.40 -18.93 3.79
CA VAL A 178 -7.50 -17.68 3.05
C VAL A 178 -6.66 -17.76 1.77
N GLY A 179 -7.30 -17.54 0.62
CA GLY A 179 -6.62 -17.36 -0.66
C GLY A 179 -6.12 -15.93 -0.83
N ILE A 180 -4.98 -15.73 -1.48
CA ILE A 180 -4.35 -14.41 -1.63
C ILE A 180 -4.49 -13.88 -3.07
N LYS A 181 -5.25 -12.79 -3.21
CA LYS A 181 -5.19 -11.91 -4.39
C LYS A 181 -4.38 -10.67 -3.99
N GLY A 182 -3.09 -10.67 -4.35
CA GLY A 182 -2.13 -9.68 -3.91
C GLY A 182 -1.64 -8.73 -5.00
N VAL A 183 -1.10 -7.59 -4.58
CA VAL A 183 -0.30 -6.68 -5.42
C VAL A 183 1.09 -6.48 -4.82
N ASN A 184 2.07 -6.21 -5.66
CA ASN A 184 3.33 -5.61 -5.24
C ASN A 184 3.19 -4.08 -5.18
N TRP A 185 3.65 -3.46 -4.10
CA TRP A 185 3.71 -1.99 -3.96
C TRP A 185 5.11 -1.55 -3.60
N PHE A 186 5.92 -1.21 -4.61
CA PHE A 186 7.34 -0.94 -4.44
C PHE A 186 7.64 0.55 -4.18
N GLY A 187 8.86 0.81 -3.71
CA GLY A 187 9.46 2.12 -3.49
C GLY A 187 10.33 2.17 -2.24
N MET A 188 9.98 1.41 -1.19
CA MET A 188 10.69 1.43 0.10
C MET A 188 12.08 0.79 0.04
N GLU A 189 12.26 -0.17 -0.86
CA GLU A 189 13.53 -0.82 -1.18
C GLU A 189 14.53 0.10 -1.90
N THR A 190 14.08 1.25 -2.37
CA THR A 190 14.94 2.24 -3.04
C THR A 190 15.56 3.23 -2.03
N GLY A 191 16.42 4.11 -2.52
CA GLY A 191 16.95 5.24 -1.74
C GLY A 191 15.90 6.24 -1.24
N LEU A 192 14.65 6.12 -1.68
CA LEU A 192 13.54 6.99 -1.27
C LEU A 192 12.86 6.50 0.02
N ALA A 193 13.04 5.22 0.38
CA ALA A 193 12.60 4.62 1.62
C ALA A 193 11.08 4.78 1.92
N ILE A 194 10.26 4.91 0.88
CA ILE A 194 8.80 5.05 0.96
C ILE A 194 8.12 4.40 -0.26
N PRO A 195 6.93 3.78 -0.13
CA PRO A 195 6.21 3.31 -1.29
C PRO A 195 5.83 4.50 -2.18
N PHE A 196 5.84 4.29 -3.49
CA PHE A 196 5.49 5.38 -4.41
C PHE A 196 3.98 5.65 -4.39
N GLY A 197 3.60 6.83 -4.87
CA GLY A 197 2.24 7.32 -4.97
C GLY A 197 1.81 8.26 -3.85
N LEU A 198 2.48 8.29 -2.69
CA LEU A 198 1.96 8.96 -1.48
C LEU A 198 2.04 10.51 -1.47
N TRP A 199 2.50 11.13 -2.55
CA TRP A 199 2.80 12.56 -2.67
C TRP A 199 1.61 13.42 -3.13
N GLU A 200 0.38 12.95 -2.94
CA GLU A 200 -0.87 13.59 -3.41
C GLU A 200 -0.78 15.12 -3.49
N ASN A 201 -1.04 15.67 -4.66
CA ASN A 201 -1.04 17.10 -4.92
C ASN A 201 -2.20 17.46 -5.88
N MET A 202 -2.15 18.64 -6.50
CA MET A 202 -3.23 19.08 -7.41
C MET A 202 -3.26 18.33 -8.75
N ASP A 203 -2.14 17.71 -9.13
CA ASP A 203 -1.94 17.09 -10.45
C ASP A 203 -1.93 15.56 -10.39
N ASN A 204 -1.30 14.96 -9.37
CA ASN A 204 -1.18 13.50 -9.23
C ASN A 204 -0.93 13.04 -7.79
N GLY A 205 -0.79 11.73 -7.62
CA GLY A 205 -0.53 11.08 -6.34
C GLY A 205 -1.81 10.72 -5.61
N THR A 206 -1.65 9.92 -4.56
CA THR A 206 -2.71 9.34 -3.75
C THR A 206 -2.30 9.31 -2.28
N SER A 207 -3.13 8.69 -1.45
CA SER A 207 -2.86 8.44 -0.04
C SER A 207 -2.89 6.95 0.25
N VAL A 208 -2.27 6.53 1.35
CA VAL A 208 -2.32 5.13 1.80
C VAL A 208 -3.77 4.69 2.09
N TYR A 209 -4.62 5.63 2.51
CA TYR A 209 -6.05 5.37 2.72
C TYR A 209 -6.74 4.97 1.42
N GLU A 210 -6.53 5.74 0.35
CA GLU A 210 -7.14 5.47 -0.94
C GLU A 210 -6.56 4.25 -1.64
N VAL A 211 -5.26 3.97 -1.46
CA VAL A 211 -4.65 2.70 -1.91
C VAL A 211 -5.35 1.52 -1.21
N ALA A 212 -5.46 1.53 0.13
CA ALA A 212 -6.11 0.45 0.87
C ALA A 212 -7.59 0.29 0.46
N ALA A 213 -8.30 1.40 0.26
CA ALA A 213 -9.69 1.37 -0.17
C ALA A 213 -9.85 0.84 -1.62
N PHE A 214 -8.99 1.26 -2.56
CA PHE A 214 -8.97 0.76 -3.93
C PHE A 214 -8.71 -0.74 -4.00
N LEU A 215 -7.71 -1.22 -3.27
CA LEU A 215 -7.40 -2.65 -3.19
C LEU A 215 -8.61 -3.43 -2.65
N ALA A 216 -9.23 -2.95 -1.57
CA ALA A 216 -10.40 -3.59 -0.98
C ALA A 216 -11.59 -3.66 -1.95
N ARG A 217 -11.92 -2.56 -2.63
CA ARG A 217 -13.02 -2.51 -3.62
C ARG A 217 -12.79 -3.46 -4.79
N ASN A 218 -11.53 -3.71 -5.16
CA ASN A 218 -11.15 -4.63 -6.24
C ASN A 218 -10.76 -6.04 -5.72
N LYS A 219 -11.14 -6.36 -4.46
CA LYS A 219 -10.94 -7.65 -3.79
C LYS A 219 -9.48 -8.08 -3.63
N PHE A 220 -8.53 -7.17 -3.75
CA PHE A 220 -7.16 -7.45 -3.33
C PHE A 220 -7.09 -7.46 -1.81
N ASN A 221 -6.52 -8.51 -1.24
CA ASN A 221 -6.49 -8.75 0.20
C ASN A 221 -5.08 -8.84 0.79
N SER A 222 -4.03 -8.66 -0.03
CA SER A 222 -2.65 -8.62 0.44
C SER A 222 -1.76 -7.69 -0.37
N VAL A 223 -0.73 -7.13 0.26
CA VAL A 223 0.32 -6.33 -0.36
C VAL A 223 1.68 -6.98 -0.06
N ARG A 224 2.43 -7.31 -1.12
CA ARG A 224 3.87 -7.58 -1.01
C ARG A 224 4.59 -6.24 -0.97
N LEU A 225 5.33 -5.99 0.12
CA LEU A 225 5.99 -4.71 0.41
C LEU A 225 7.52 -4.89 0.35
N PRO A 226 8.16 -4.58 -0.79
CA PRO A 226 9.61 -4.57 -0.93
C PRO A 226 10.32 -3.63 0.04
N LEU A 227 11.32 -4.12 0.76
CA LEU A 227 12.18 -3.33 1.66
C LEU A 227 13.67 -3.50 1.33
N CYS A 228 14.50 -2.57 1.81
CA CYS A 228 15.96 -2.62 1.69
C CYS A 228 16.63 -2.98 3.03
N ILE A 229 17.55 -3.94 3.02
CA ILE A 229 18.32 -4.37 4.20
C ILE A 229 19.08 -3.21 4.83
N LYS A 230 19.83 -2.42 4.05
CA LYS A 230 20.53 -1.25 4.58
C LYS A 230 19.60 -0.16 5.11
N ASN A 231 18.40 0.01 4.53
CA ASN A 231 17.44 0.97 5.07
C ASN A 231 16.90 0.50 6.43
N ILE A 232 16.70 -0.81 6.62
CA ILE A 232 16.30 -1.41 7.91
C ILE A 232 17.41 -1.20 8.95
N LEU A 233 18.65 -1.60 8.62
CA LEU A 233 19.79 -1.53 9.54
C LEU A 233 20.08 -0.10 10.01
N ASN A 234 19.94 0.88 9.12
CA ASN A 234 20.24 2.28 9.41
C ASN A 234 18.99 3.09 9.83
N ASP A 235 17.81 2.45 9.90
CA ASP A 235 16.50 3.06 10.19
C ASP A 235 16.26 4.36 9.39
N VAL A 236 16.56 4.31 8.09
CA VAL A 236 16.54 5.48 7.18
C VAL A 236 15.14 6.10 7.11
N ALA A 237 15.01 7.34 7.55
CA ALA A 237 13.76 8.07 7.43
C ALA A 237 13.38 8.30 5.94
N PRO A 238 12.11 8.14 5.57
CA PRO A 238 11.61 8.44 4.22
C PRO A 238 11.95 9.83 3.69
N GLU A 239 12.08 9.92 2.36
CA GLU A 239 12.16 11.21 1.68
C GLU A 239 10.84 11.99 1.81
N LYS A 240 10.86 13.05 2.63
CA LYS A 240 9.67 13.82 3.00
C LYS A 240 8.95 14.44 1.79
N SER A 241 9.66 14.74 0.71
CA SER A 241 9.05 15.30 -0.51
C SER A 241 8.14 14.31 -1.26
N LEU A 242 8.21 13.01 -0.96
CA LEU A 242 7.40 11.96 -1.60
C LEU A 242 6.16 11.55 -0.80
N ILE A 243 5.79 12.33 0.21
CA ILE A 243 4.55 12.14 0.95
C ILE A 243 3.89 13.46 1.28
N ASN A 244 2.59 13.55 1.01
CA ASN A 244 1.77 14.64 1.52
C ASN A 244 1.21 14.28 2.90
N LEU A 245 1.85 14.78 3.95
CA LEU A 245 1.42 14.54 5.34
C LEU A 245 0.09 15.24 5.70
N ASN A 246 -0.42 16.17 4.88
CA ASN A 246 -1.75 16.73 5.10
C ASN A 246 -2.85 15.76 4.69
N THR A 247 -2.57 14.83 3.78
CA THR A 247 -3.52 13.83 3.26
C THR A 247 -3.17 12.41 3.69
N ASN A 248 -2.01 12.24 4.32
CA ASN A 248 -1.54 11.03 4.98
C ASN A 248 -1.25 11.32 6.47
N ARG A 249 -2.23 11.89 7.20
CA ARG A 249 -2.00 12.42 8.56
C ARG A 249 -1.64 11.34 9.60
N ALA A 250 -2.05 10.11 9.36
CA ALA A 250 -1.74 8.95 10.21
C ALA A 250 -0.35 8.34 9.93
N VAL A 251 0.35 8.74 8.87
CA VAL A 251 1.65 8.16 8.50
C VAL A 251 2.78 8.83 9.26
N ASN A 252 3.53 8.03 10.01
CA ASN A 252 4.71 8.49 10.71
C ASN A 252 5.98 8.19 9.90
N ILE A 253 6.63 9.26 9.40
CA ILE A 253 7.88 9.17 8.63
C ILE A 253 9.14 9.47 9.46
N THR A 254 9.08 9.37 10.79
CA THR A 254 10.23 9.66 11.66
C THR A 254 11.40 8.72 11.39
N SER A 255 11.09 7.48 11.01
CA SER A 255 12.08 6.42 10.79
C SER A 255 11.53 5.39 9.81
N TYR A 256 12.40 4.50 9.31
CA TYR A 256 11.99 3.44 8.40
C TYR A 256 10.94 2.52 9.04
N ILE A 257 11.21 2.07 10.27
CA ILE A 257 10.32 1.16 11.00
C ILE A 257 8.97 1.82 11.32
N SER A 258 8.96 3.07 11.79
CA SER A 258 7.69 3.77 12.08
C SER A 258 6.84 4.01 10.83
N THR A 259 7.48 4.13 9.67
CA THR A 259 6.78 4.24 8.38
C THR A 259 6.11 2.93 8.01
N ILE A 260 6.85 1.80 8.10
CA ILE A 260 6.30 0.46 7.87
C ILE A 260 5.10 0.22 8.80
N GLN A 261 5.24 0.49 10.09
CA GLN A 261 4.17 0.34 11.07
C GLN A 261 2.91 1.11 10.67
N SER A 262 3.06 2.36 10.23
CA SER A 262 1.92 3.19 9.84
C SER A 262 1.22 2.70 8.58
N ILE A 263 1.98 2.19 7.60
CA ILE A 263 1.43 1.60 6.36
C ILE A 263 0.69 0.29 6.67
N VAL A 264 1.29 -0.57 7.50
CA VAL A 264 0.70 -1.84 7.93
C VAL A 264 -0.63 -1.60 8.65
N GLU A 265 -0.69 -0.62 9.56
CA GLU A 265 -1.94 -0.24 10.24
C GLU A 265 -3.02 0.24 9.27
N ALA A 266 -2.64 1.03 8.26
CA ALA A 266 -3.56 1.54 7.25
C ALA A 266 -4.20 0.41 6.42
N LEU A 267 -3.38 -0.56 6.00
CA LEU A 267 -3.83 -1.75 5.27
C LEU A 267 -4.65 -2.68 6.18
N GLY A 268 -4.21 -2.85 7.43
CA GLY A 268 -4.86 -3.71 8.43
C GLY A 268 -6.27 -3.25 8.79
N TYR A 269 -6.53 -1.94 8.79
CA TYR A 269 -7.89 -1.40 8.95
C TYR A 269 -8.87 -1.95 7.89
N ARG A 270 -8.39 -2.26 6.69
CA ARG A 270 -9.17 -2.85 5.59
C ARG A 270 -9.03 -4.36 5.48
N HIS A 271 -8.47 -5.02 6.50
CA HIS A 271 -8.20 -6.46 6.49
C HIS A 271 -7.28 -6.90 5.33
N ILE A 272 -6.43 -5.99 4.86
CA ILE A 272 -5.42 -6.27 3.84
C ILE A 272 -4.12 -6.63 4.55
N THR A 273 -3.59 -7.80 4.22
CA THR A 273 -2.34 -8.28 4.81
C THR A 273 -1.10 -7.71 4.13
N VAL A 274 0.03 -7.85 4.80
CA VAL A 274 1.34 -7.45 4.30
C VAL A 274 2.28 -8.65 4.35
N MET A 275 2.88 -8.97 3.21
CA MET A 275 4.06 -9.81 3.12
C MET A 275 5.28 -8.90 2.93
N ILE A 276 6.19 -8.89 3.89
CA ILE A 276 7.38 -8.05 3.81
C ILE A 276 8.41 -8.77 2.94
N SER A 277 8.83 -8.17 1.83
CA SER A 277 9.87 -8.73 0.95
C SER A 277 11.22 -8.11 1.27
N LEU A 278 12.20 -8.94 1.62
CA LEU A 278 13.59 -8.52 1.78
C LEU A 278 14.22 -8.37 0.40
N HIS A 279 13.94 -7.22 -0.22
CA HIS A 279 14.00 -7.08 -1.66
C HIS A 279 15.38 -6.67 -2.17
N THR A 280 15.99 -5.66 -1.54
CA THR A 280 17.33 -5.19 -1.92
C THR A 280 18.31 -5.21 -0.75
N LEU A 281 19.58 -5.54 -1.03
CA LEU A 281 20.65 -5.38 -0.05
C LEU A 281 21.05 -3.91 0.11
N ASP A 282 21.12 -3.19 -1.01
CA ASP A 282 21.50 -1.77 -1.07
C ASP A 282 20.40 -0.95 -1.78
N PRO A 283 20.19 0.33 -1.43
CA PRO A 283 19.11 1.14 -2.02
C PRO A 283 19.20 1.33 -3.54
N LYS A 284 20.30 0.91 -4.18
CA LYS A 284 20.51 0.95 -5.63
C LYS A 284 20.65 -0.43 -6.28
N LYS A 285 20.86 -1.49 -5.51
CA LYS A 285 21.17 -2.84 -6.02
C LYS A 285 20.47 -3.91 -5.21
N SER A 286 19.74 -4.79 -5.90
CA SER A 286 19.06 -5.93 -5.30
C SER A 286 20.03 -6.85 -4.55
N GLY A 287 21.16 -7.19 -5.18
CA GLY A 287 22.09 -8.23 -4.71
C GLY A 287 21.61 -9.61 -5.14
N GLY A 288 22.46 -10.38 -5.83
CA GLY A 288 22.10 -11.68 -6.39
C GLY A 288 22.05 -12.83 -5.39
N ALA A 289 22.61 -12.62 -4.20
CA ALA A 289 22.48 -13.48 -3.02
C ALA A 289 21.91 -12.69 -1.84
N TRP A 290 21.62 -13.37 -0.73
CA TRP A 290 21.16 -12.75 0.51
C TRP A 290 22.25 -11.97 1.29
N PHE A 291 23.51 -12.11 0.89
CA PHE A 291 24.62 -11.29 1.37
C PHE A 291 25.55 -10.93 0.19
N SER A 292 26.39 -9.92 0.38
CA SER A 292 27.37 -9.49 -0.62
C SER A 292 28.49 -8.69 0.02
N GLU A 293 29.73 -9.16 -0.13
CA GLU A 293 30.93 -8.42 0.29
C GLU A 293 31.05 -7.09 -0.48
N ASP A 294 30.81 -7.11 -1.79
CA ASP A 294 30.87 -5.93 -2.67
C ASP A 294 29.86 -4.84 -2.27
N LEU A 295 28.68 -5.24 -1.80
CA LEU A 295 27.67 -4.31 -1.29
C LEU A 295 27.88 -3.97 0.18
N GLY A 296 28.80 -4.62 0.89
CA GLY A 296 29.01 -4.44 2.33
C GLY A 296 27.78 -4.84 3.14
N VAL A 297 27.22 -6.01 2.84
CA VAL A 297 26.16 -6.65 3.62
C VAL A 297 26.59 -8.10 3.89
N SER A 298 26.96 -8.39 5.12
CA SER A 298 27.28 -9.74 5.61
C SER A 298 26.02 -10.55 5.94
N GLU A 299 26.18 -11.86 6.12
CA GLU A 299 25.10 -12.74 6.61
C GLU A 299 24.56 -12.25 7.96
N ASP A 300 25.45 -11.88 8.90
CA ASP A 300 25.07 -11.36 10.21
C ASP A 300 24.26 -10.06 10.10
N GLU A 301 24.67 -9.12 9.23
CA GLU A 301 23.91 -7.89 8.99
C GLU A 301 22.53 -8.17 8.36
N PHE A 302 22.40 -9.18 7.50
CA PHE A 302 21.10 -9.57 7.00
C PHE A 302 20.20 -10.12 8.11
N LEU A 303 20.74 -10.97 8.98
CA LEU A 303 20.02 -11.53 10.13
C LEU A 303 19.67 -10.45 11.17
N ASP A 304 20.54 -9.46 11.39
CA ASP A 304 20.25 -8.30 12.24
C ASP A 304 19.06 -7.49 11.72
N ALA A 305 18.92 -7.35 10.39
CA ALA A 305 17.74 -6.72 9.79
C ALA A 305 16.46 -7.51 10.07
N VAL A 306 16.51 -8.86 10.00
CA VAL A 306 15.39 -9.74 10.38
C VAL A 306 15.02 -9.54 11.85
N ASP A 307 16.01 -9.44 12.74
CA ASP A 307 15.80 -9.21 14.17
C ASP A 307 15.17 -7.85 14.46
N ILE A 308 15.57 -6.80 13.73
CA ILE A 308 14.93 -5.48 13.81
C ILE A 308 13.45 -5.57 13.40
N LEU A 309 13.13 -6.28 12.32
CA LEU A 309 11.74 -6.42 11.85
C LEU A 309 10.89 -7.18 12.87
N THR A 310 11.30 -8.40 13.27
CA THR A 310 10.53 -9.24 14.19
C THR A 310 10.31 -8.55 15.55
N LYS A 311 11.35 -7.94 16.13
CA LYS A 311 11.26 -7.19 17.39
C LYS A 311 10.26 -6.05 17.35
N ASN A 312 10.15 -5.36 16.22
CA ASN A 312 9.30 -4.18 16.10
C ASN A 312 7.90 -4.47 15.59
N LEU A 313 7.73 -5.57 14.84
CA LEU A 313 6.51 -5.84 14.05
C LEU A 313 5.76 -7.12 14.49
N CYS A 314 6.35 -8.02 15.26
CA CYS A 314 5.66 -9.22 15.76
C CYS A 314 4.75 -8.90 16.96
N LYS A 315 3.66 -8.18 16.73
CA LYS A 315 2.70 -7.75 17.77
C LYS A 315 1.28 -7.74 17.21
N SER A 316 0.29 -7.93 18.07
CA SER A 316 -1.13 -7.89 17.71
C SER A 316 -1.57 -6.60 16.98
N ARG A 317 -0.88 -5.48 17.24
CA ARG A 317 -1.13 -4.22 16.51
C ARG A 317 -0.87 -4.33 15.00
N TYR A 318 0.03 -5.22 14.61
CA TYR A 318 0.43 -5.50 13.23
C TYR A 318 0.01 -6.93 12.84
N TRP A 319 -1.16 -7.35 13.33
CA TRP A 319 -1.70 -8.69 13.14
C TRP A 319 -1.75 -9.12 11.67
N ASN A 320 -1.87 -8.16 10.75
CA ASN A 320 -2.00 -8.37 9.31
C ASN A 320 -0.64 -8.57 8.61
N ILE A 321 0.49 -8.68 9.32
CA ILE A 321 1.76 -9.12 8.72
C ILE A 321 1.78 -10.65 8.67
N LEU A 322 1.86 -11.21 7.46
CA LEU A 322 1.93 -12.67 7.25
C LEU A 322 3.29 -13.24 7.61
N GLY A 323 4.35 -12.47 7.35
CA GLY A 323 5.73 -12.88 7.57
C GLY A 323 6.67 -12.26 6.56
N LEU A 324 7.79 -12.94 6.31
CA LEU A 324 8.84 -12.47 5.42
C LEU A 324 8.92 -13.34 4.16
N ASP A 325 9.01 -12.66 3.03
CA ASP A 325 9.64 -13.17 1.83
C ASP A 325 11.16 -12.96 1.98
N LEU A 326 11.86 -14.09 2.13
CA LEU A 326 13.17 -14.14 2.79
C LEU A 326 14.28 -13.47 1.99
N LYS A 327 14.18 -13.43 0.65
CA LYS A 327 15.06 -12.67 -0.24
C LYS A 327 14.43 -12.66 -1.62
N ASN A 328 14.30 -11.46 -2.19
CA ASN A 328 13.84 -11.31 -3.57
C ASN A 328 14.88 -11.82 -4.58
N GLU A 329 14.44 -12.64 -5.51
CA GLU A 329 15.14 -13.08 -6.72
C GLU A 329 16.62 -13.45 -6.51
N PRO A 330 16.95 -14.43 -5.65
CA PRO A 330 18.28 -15.03 -5.67
C PRO A 330 18.61 -15.51 -7.09
N HIS A 331 19.73 -15.05 -7.65
CA HIS A 331 20.15 -15.41 -9.02
C HIS A 331 21.66 -15.64 -9.13
N GLU A 332 22.42 -15.31 -8.09
CA GLU A 332 23.84 -15.63 -7.96
C GLU A 332 24.05 -16.67 -6.84
N CYS A 333 23.05 -17.54 -6.64
CA CYS A 333 23.04 -18.58 -5.62
C CYS A 333 22.91 -19.98 -6.25
N SER A 334 23.49 -20.97 -5.58
CA SER A 334 23.15 -22.38 -5.80
C SER A 334 21.96 -22.81 -4.91
N TRP A 335 21.43 -24.01 -5.15
CA TRP A 335 20.45 -24.66 -4.28
C TRP A 335 21.00 -26.02 -3.84
N GLY A 336 21.36 -26.16 -2.56
CA GLY A 336 21.94 -27.37 -1.99
C GLY A 336 23.36 -27.67 -2.51
N GLY A 337 24.12 -26.63 -2.86
CA GLY A 337 25.41 -26.72 -3.53
C GLY A 337 26.50 -25.86 -2.90
N GLU A 338 27.32 -25.25 -3.76
CA GLU A 338 28.41 -24.34 -3.37
C GLU A 338 27.87 -23.00 -2.88
N ASP A 339 28.62 -22.34 -2.00
CA ASP A 339 28.24 -21.04 -1.48
C ASP A 339 28.41 -19.93 -2.54
N PRO A 340 27.51 -18.92 -2.60
CA PRO A 340 26.32 -18.76 -1.75
C PRO A 340 25.22 -19.78 -2.07
N ASP A 341 24.79 -20.53 -1.04
CA ASP A 341 23.75 -21.56 -1.15
C ASP A 341 22.43 -21.04 -0.58
N TRP A 342 21.44 -20.87 -1.45
CA TRP A 342 20.15 -20.31 -1.05
C TRP A 342 19.33 -21.26 -0.19
N GLN A 343 19.46 -22.57 -0.35
CA GLN A 343 18.74 -23.54 0.49
C GLN A 343 19.16 -23.39 1.97
N LYS A 344 20.48 -23.22 2.21
CA LYS A 344 21.02 -22.96 3.55
C LYS A 344 20.64 -21.58 4.06
N GLY A 345 20.77 -20.56 3.21
CA GLY A 345 20.40 -19.18 3.53
C GLY A 345 18.94 -19.06 3.95
N ALA A 346 18.01 -19.55 3.13
CA ALA A 346 16.58 -19.57 3.43
C ALA A 346 16.26 -20.32 4.74
N THR A 347 16.91 -21.47 4.99
CA THR A 347 16.77 -22.22 6.25
C THR A 347 17.21 -21.39 7.45
N LEU A 348 18.36 -20.73 7.36
CA LEU A 348 18.94 -19.92 8.42
C LEU A 348 18.10 -18.66 8.72
N ILE A 349 17.76 -17.89 7.68
CA ILE A 349 16.94 -16.68 7.79
C ILE A 349 15.55 -17.01 8.33
N GLY A 350 14.91 -18.06 7.79
CA GLY A 350 13.58 -18.47 8.22
C GLY A 350 13.54 -18.90 9.68
N ASN A 351 14.53 -19.68 10.15
CA ASN A 351 14.61 -20.03 11.56
C ASN A 351 14.91 -18.82 12.46
N ARG A 352 15.75 -17.87 12.04
CA ARG A 352 15.97 -16.62 12.79
C ARG A 352 14.68 -15.79 12.90
N MET A 353 13.94 -15.67 11.80
CA MET A 353 12.65 -14.98 11.78
C MET A 353 11.66 -15.65 12.74
N LEU A 354 11.58 -16.98 12.73
CA LEU A 354 10.66 -17.75 13.57
C LEU A 354 11.03 -17.74 15.05
N GLU A 355 12.32 -17.58 15.39
CA GLU A 355 12.76 -17.32 16.76
C GLU A 355 12.23 -15.96 17.27
N GLY A 356 12.27 -14.92 16.42
CA GLY A 356 11.73 -13.60 16.74
C GLY A 356 10.20 -13.50 16.66
N CYS A 357 9.57 -14.27 15.76
CA CYS A 357 8.13 -14.29 15.55
C CYS A 357 7.62 -15.67 15.10
N PRO A 358 7.18 -16.54 16.04
CA PRO A 358 6.72 -17.89 15.70
C PRO A 358 5.41 -17.91 14.91
N ASN A 359 4.67 -16.80 14.88
CA ASN A 359 3.38 -16.66 14.22
C ASN A 359 3.47 -16.35 12.72
N TRP A 360 4.65 -15.99 12.22
CA TRP A 360 4.87 -15.63 10.81
C TRP A 360 5.12 -16.84 9.91
N LEU A 361 4.98 -16.62 8.61
CA LEU A 361 5.34 -17.52 7.51
C LEU A 361 6.65 -17.09 6.85
N ALA A 362 7.42 -18.06 6.37
CA ALA A 362 8.62 -17.86 5.57
C ALA A 362 8.30 -18.19 4.11
N PHE A 363 8.21 -17.17 3.28
CA PHE A 363 8.03 -17.29 1.84
C PHE A 363 9.40 -17.42 1.18
N VAL A 364 9.60 -18.49 0.42
CA VAL A 364 10.90 -18.83 -0.16
C VAL A 364 10.79 -18.85 -1.68
N GLU A 365 11.47 -17.90 -2.32
CA GLU A 365 11.65 -17.88 -3.78
C GLU A 365 12.71 -18.88 -4.24
N GLY A 366 12.80 -19.08 -5.55
CA GLY A 366 13.78 -19.93 -6.22
C GLY A 366 15.14 -19.27 -6.39
N ILE A 367 16.02 -19.91 -7.17
CA ILE A 367 17.25 -19.31 -7.69
C ILE A 367 17.08 -18.94 -9.17
N ALA A 368 18.17 -18.60 -9.86
CA ALA A 368 18.23 -18.55 -11.31
C ALA A 368 19.12 -19.68 -11.83
N GLY A 369 18.71 -20.31 -12.93
CA GLY A 369 19.43 -21.40 -13.54
C GLY A 369 19.00 -21.63 -14.98
N SER A 370 19.21 -22.86 -15.43
CA SER A 370 18.77 -23.33 -16.73
C SER A 370 18.51 -24.82 -16.68
N GLY A 371 17.48 -25.26 -17.38
CA GLY A 371 17.18 -26.67 -17.59
C GLY A 371 16.94 -26.97 -19.06
N THR A 372 16.48 -28.18 -19.35
CA THR A 372 16.06 -28.60 -20.69
C THR A 372 14.62 -29.07 -20.65
N ILE A 373 13.83 -28.70 -21.65
CA ILE A 373 12.43 -29.09 -21.78
C ILE A 373 12.10 -29.46 -23.22
N SER A 374 11.18 -30.40 -23.39
CA SER A 374 10.65 -30.80 -24.71
C SER A 374 9.25 -30.20 -24.92
N LEU A 375 9.11 -29.26 -25.85
CA LEU A 375 7.87 -28.53 -26.16
C LEU A 375 7.67 -28.42 -27.67
N ASN A 376 6.42 -28.45 -28.13
CA ASN A 376 6.04 -28.22 -29.54
C ASN A 376 6.81 -29.05 -30.58
N GLY A 377 7.19 -30.28 -30.22
CA GLY A 377 7.98 -31.17 -31.07
C GLY A 377 9.50 -30.91 -31.06
N GLU A 378 9.96 -29.86 -30.37
CA GLU A 378 11.36 -29.66 -30.04
C GLU A 378 11.75 -30.50 -28.82
N VAL A 379 12.94 -31.08 -28.85
CA VAL A 379 13.43 -32.04 -27.86
C VAL A 379 14.61 -31.44 -27.11
N ASP A 380 14.59 -31.54 -25.78
CA ASP A 380 15.66 -31.13 -24.86
C ASP A 380 16.21 -29.72 -25.12
N ARG A 381 15.32 -28.78 -25.47
CA ARG A 381 15.72 -27.39 -25.68
C ARG A 381 15.96 -26.71 -24.34
N VAL A 382 17.06 -25.96 -24.28
CA VAL A 382 17.43 -25.21 -23.08
C VAL A 382 16.42 -24.09 -22.81
N TYR A 383 15.98 -23.98 -21.56
CA TYR A 383 15.26 -22.81 -21.05
C TYR A 383 16.07 -22.20 -19.89
N PHE A 384 15.79 -20.93 -19.60
CA PHE A 384 16.35 -20.22 -18.46
C PHE A 384 15.23 -19.91 -17.48
N ASP A 385 15.53 -20.02 -16.20
CA ASP A 385 14.60 -19.64 -15.14
C ASP A 385 14.43 -18.14 -15.09
N TRP A 386 13.24 -17.70 -14.69
CA TRP A 386 13.09 -16.37 -14.11
C TRP A 386 13.92 -16.31 -12.83
N TRP A 387 14.50 -15.15 -12.52
CA TRP A 387 15.13 -14.99 -11.22
C TRP A 387 14.09 -15.20 -10.12
N GLY A 388 14.43 -15.96 -9.07
CA GLY A 388 13.44 -16.39 -8.07
C GLY A 388 12.49 -17.50 -8.55
N GLY A 389 12.64 -18.01 -9.77
CA GLY A 389 11.77 -19.04 -10.34
C GLY A 389 12.36 -20.46 -10.34
N GLY A 390 13.69 -20.62 -10.33
CA GLY A 390 14.34 -21.93 -10.43
C GLY A 390 14.27 -22.72 -9.12
N MET A 391 13.42 -23.75 -9.06
CA MET A 391 13.22 -24.60 -7.88
C MET A 391 13.33 -26.10 -8.20
N GLU A 392 13.97 -26.48 -9.31
CA GLU A 392 14.01 -27.87 -9.79
C GLU A 392 14.73 -28.81 -8.83
N LYS A 393 15.61 -28.28 -7.97
CA LYS A 393 16.33 -29.03 -6.93
C LYS A 393 15.68 -28.97 -5.55
N ALA A 394 14.62 -28.17 -5.36
CA ALA A 394 14.02 -27.96 -4.06
C ALA A 394 13.39 -29.21 -3.46
N GLY A 395 12.86 -30.12 -4.28
CA GLY A 395 12.33 -31.42 -3.82
C GLY A 395 13.40 -32.37 -3.30
N ASP A 396 14.60 -32.36 -3.91
CA ASP A 396 15.73 -33.20 -3.49
C ASP A 396 16.46 -32.63 -2.26
N TYR A 397 16.46 -31.30 -2.13
CA TYR A 397 17.11 -30.56 -1.05
C TYR A 397 16.08 -29.63 -0.37
N PRO A 398 15.13 -30.21 0.41
CA PRO A 398 14.05 -29.44 1.00
C PRO A 398 14.55 -28.50 2.09
N ILE A 399 13.81 -27.42 2.30
CA ILE A 399 13.98 -26.52 3.45
C ILE A 399 13.12 -27.05 4.60
N THR A 400 13.68 -27.07 5.80
CA THR A 400 12.95 -27.48 7.01
C THR A 400 13.23 -26.49 8.13
N PHE A 401 12.17 -25.93 8.68
CA PHE A 401 12.24 -25.03 9.83
C PHE A 401 11.96 -25.79 11.14
N ASP A 402 12.41 -25.19 12.25
CA ASP A 402 12.18 -25.74 13.59
C ASP A 402 10.70 -25.73 13.99
N ILE A 403 9.94 -24.79 13.44
CA ILE A 403 8.48 -24.69 13.60
C ILE A 403 7.79 -25.23 12.34
N LYS A 404 6.87 -26.17 12.53
CA LYS A 404 6.13 -26.81 11.44
C LYS A 404 5.16 -25.84 10.76
N ASN A 405 4.79 -26.16 9.52
CA ASN A 405 3.79 -25.43 8.73
C ASN A 405 4.16 -23.97 8.46
N LYS A 406 5.46 -23.64 8.41
CA LYS A 406 5.93 -22.26 8.22
C LYS A 406 6.49 -21.95 6.84
N LEU A 407 6.82 -22.97 6.06
CA LEU A 407 7.32 -22.83 4.70
C LEU A 407 6.20 -22.57 3.71
N VAL A 408 6.38 -21.59 2.84
CA VAL A 408 5.56 -21.32 1.65
C VAL A 408 6.48 -21.17 0.46
N TRP A 409 6.21 -21.89 -0.64
CA TRP A 409 6.94 -21.69 -1.89
C TRP A 409 6.47 -20.41 -2.56
N SER A 410 7.40 -19.55 -2.96
CA SER A 410 7.10 -18.24 -3.54
C SER A 410 7.82 -17.96 -4.86
N PRO A 411 7.65 -18.80 -5.90
CA PRO A 411 8.36 -18.62 -7.16
C PRO A 411 7.93 -17.34 -7.88
N HIS A 412 8.79 -16.86 -8.79
CA HIS A 412 8.47 -15.79 -9.75
C HIS A 412 8.32 -16.35 -11.16
N TYR A 413 7.38 -15.80 -11.94
CA TYR A 413 7.19 -16.15 -13.35
C TYR A 413 6.60 -14.98 -14.13
N TYR A 414 7.34 -14.44 -15.09
CA TYR A 414 6.93 -13.24 -15.84
C TYR A 414 6.49 -13.54 -17.27
N ASN A 415 6.06 -12.47 -17.95
CA ASN A 415 5.68 -12.48 -19.35
C ASN A 415 6.75 -11.83 -20.25
N THR A 416 6.47 -11.72 -21.55
CA THR A 416 7.40 -11.15 -22.54
C THR A 416 7.86 -9.74 -22.23
N GLY A 417 7.06 -8.92 -21.52
CA GLY A 417 7.45 -7.56 -21.17
C GLY A 417 8.80 -7.49 -20.44
N VAL A 418 9.09 -8.51 -19.63
CA VAL A 418 10.36 -8.65 -18.90
C VAL A 418 11.42 -9.31 -19.78
N SER A 419 11.10 -10.45 -20.40
CA SER A 419 12.01 -11.16 -21.29
C SER A 419 11.23 -12.01 -22.32
N PRO A 420 11.53 -11.93 -23.63
CA PRO A 420 10.94 -12.77 -24.68
C PRO A 420 11.40 -14.24 -24.62
N ALA A 421 10.98 -14.98 -23.59
CA ALA A 421 11.33 -16.38 -23.46
C ALA A 421 10.81 -17.18 -24.67
N TRP A 422 11.67 -18.02 -25.26
CA TRP A 422 11.38 -18.69 -26.54
C TRP A 422 10.11 -19.54 -26.51
N TYR A 423 9.76 -20.12 -25.35
CA TYR A 423 8.61 -21.00 -25.18
C TYR A 423 7.26 -20.27 -25.23
N PHE A 424 7.26 -18.93 -25.32
CA PHE A 424 6.07 -18.14 -25.65
C PHE A 424 5.82 -18.02 -27.16
N TYR A 425 6.73 -18.51 -28.01
CA TYR A 425 6.70 -18.30 -29.46
C TYR A 425 6.86 -19.62 -30.22
N ALA A 426 6.30 -19.68 -31.43
CA ALA A 426 6.44 -20.81 -32.34
C ALA A 426 7.83 -20.83 -32.99
N SER A 427 8.38 -19.65 -33.26
CA SER A 427 9.73 -19.45 -33.76
C SER A 427 10.25 -18.06 -33.42
N GLY A 428 11.54 -17.85 -33.59
CA GLY A 428 12.21 -16.55 -33.41
C GLY A 428 13.71 -16.74 -33.18
N THR A 429 14.49 -15.70 -33.42
CA THR A 429 15.94 -15.71 -33.15
C THR A 429 16.28 -14.66 -32.09
N GLN A 430 16.92 -15.10 -31.01
CA GLN A 430 17.31 -14.21 -29.92
C GLN A 430 18.48 -13.31 -30.37
N GLY A 431 18.25 -11.99 -30.38
CA GLY A 431 19.27 -10.97 -30.60
C GLY A 431 20.13 -10.72 -29.35
N ALA A 432 21.21 -9.95 -29.50
CA ALA A 432 22.18 -9.67 -28.44
C ALA A 432 21.56 -8.91 -27.25
N GLU A 433 20.58 -8.06 -27.52
CA GLU A 433 19.87 -7.24 -26.53
C GLU A 433 18.73 -8.01 -25.82
N GLY A 434 18.46 -9.25 -26.24
CA GLY A 434 17.35 -10.06 -25.75
C GLY A 434 16.03 -9.86 -26.49
N ALA A 435 16.02 -9.11 -27.61
CA ALA A 435 14.86 -9.05 -28.50
C ALA A 435 14.74 -10.34 -29.32
N LEU A 436 13.53 -10.77 -29.62
CA LEU A 436 13.26 -11.97 -30.41
C LEU A 436 12.88 -11.59 -31.85
N GLU A 437 13.86 -11.58 -32.75
CA GLU A 437 13.65 -11.17 -34.13
C GLU A 437 12.91 -12.25 -34.94
N GLY A 438 11.99 -11.82 -35.81
CA GLY A 438 11.24 -12.71 -36.70
C GLY A 438 10.34 -13.70 -35.93
N TYR A 439 9.82 -13.29 -34.78
CA TYR A 439 8.99 -14.16 -33.95
C TYR A 439 7.68 -14.52 -34.65
N GLU A 440 7.18 -15.73 -34.36
CA GLU A 440 5.81 -16.14 -34.70
C GLU A 440 5.05 -16.44 -33.40
N GLU A 441 3.91 -15.78 -33.19
CA GLU A 441 3.09 -15.98 -32.00
C GLU A 441 2.35 -17.30 -32.03
N LEU A 442 2.40 -18.05 -30.93
CA LEU A 442 1.62 -19.28 -30.73
C LEU A 442 0.12 -19.01 -30.76
N ASP A 443 -0.66 -20.06 -31.03
CA ASP A 443 -2.07 -20.09 -30.67
C ASP A 443 -2.28 -20.29 -29.17
N ASP A 444 -3.53 -20.21 -28.73
CA ASP A 444 -3.87 -20.23 -27.30
C ASP A 444 -3.58 -21.60 -26.66
N ASP A 445 -3.85 -22.70 -27.37
CA ASP A 445 -3.69 -24.05 -26.84
C ASP A 445 -2.20 -24.38 -26.65
N GLU A 446 -1.35 -24.03 -27.62
CA GLU A 446 0.10 -24.24 -27.53
C GLU A 446 0.74 -23.31 -26.49
N LEU A 447 0.38 -22.02 -26.46
CA LEU A 447 0.93 -21.07 -25.48
C LEU A 447 0.57 -21.48 -24.05
N LYS A 448 -0.71 -21.84 -23.81
CA LYS A 448 -1.16 -22.33 -22.52
C LYS A 448 -0.43 -23.60 -22.09
N ASN A 449 -0.30 -24.58 -22.98
CA ASN A 449 0.45 -25.81 -22.70
C ASN A 449 1.92 -25.52 -22.34
N ASN A 450 2.58 -24.58 -23.02
CA ASN A 450 3.98 -24.25 -22.74
C ASN A 450 4.14 -23.56 -21.40
N ILE A 451 3.24 -22.64 -21.05
CA ILE A 451 3.24 -21.98 -19.74
C ILE A 451 3.03 -23.01 -18.64
N GLU A 452 2.00 -23.86 -18.75
CA GLU A 452 1.74 -24.92 -17.76
C GLU A 452 2.97 -25.82 -17.56
N LYS A 453 3.60 -26.29 -18.65
CA LYS A 453 4.76 -27.19 -18.57
C LYS A 453 6.02 -26.52 -18.04
N THR A 454 6.28 -25.27 -18.42
CA THR A 454 7.47 -24.56 -17.92
C THR A 454 7.33 -24.21 -16.45
N MET A 455 6.15 -23.74 -16.02
CA MET A 455 5.86 -23.54 -14.59
C MET A 455 6.02 -24.84 -13.80
N ASP A 456 5.49 -25.96 -14.31
CA ASP A 456 5.59 -27.27 -13.65
C ASP A 456 7.04 -27.73 -13.45
N VAL A 457 7.85 -27.65 -14.52
CA VAL A 457 9.27 -28.04 -14.46
C VAL A 457 10.07 -27.11 -13.55
N MET A 458 9.83 -25.79 -13.60
CA MET A 458 10.56 -24.82 -12.77
C MET A 458 10.23 -24.97 -11.28
N PHE A 459 8.95 -25.14 -10.93
CA PHE A 459 8.52 -25.15 -9.52
C PHE A 459 7.22 -25.91 -9.25
N GLY A 460 6.30 -26.02 -10.21
CA GLY A 460 4.94 -26.54 -9.98
C GLY A 460 4.89 -27.98 -9.47
N TYR A 461 5.88 -28.81 -9.83
CA TYR A 461 6.01 -30.18 -9.33
C TYR A 461 6.09 -30.26 -7.80
N LEU A 462 6.50 -29.19 -7.11
CA LEU A 462 6.61 -29.14 -5.65
C LEU A 462 5.27 -29.30 -4.94
N ILE A 463 4.17 -28.93 -5.61
CA ILE A 463 2.81 -29.12 -5.08
C ILE A 463 2.49 -30.61 -4.94
N GLU A 464 2.97 -31.44 -5.87
CA GLU A 464 2.82 -32.89 -5.79
C GLU A 464 3.86 -33.52 -4.86
N ALA A 465 5.07 -32.95 -4.80
CA ALA A 465 6.15 -33.44 -3.95
C ALA A 465 5.81 -33.34 -2.45
N ASP A 466 5.21 -32.23 -2.01
CA ASP A 466 4.63 -32.08 -0.68
C ASP A 466 3.33 -31.26 -0.73
N PRO A 467 2.15 -31.92 -0.76
CA PRO A 467 0.87 -31.25 -0.86
C PRO A 467 0.47 -30.51 0.42
N ASN A 468 1.25 -30.58 1.50
CA ASN A 468 1.00 -29.80 2.70
C ASN A 468 1.53 -28.37 2.57
N ILE A 469 2.55 -28.12 1.74
CA ILE A 469 3.18 -26.80 1.58
C ILE A 469 2.40 -25.96 0.57
N ALA A 470 1.93 -24.80 1.00
CA ALA A 470 1.30 -23.82 0.14
C ALA A 470 2.31 -23.24 -0.88
N MET A 471 1.80 -22.96 -2.07
CA MET A 471 2.50 -22.18 -3.09
C MET A 471 1.76 -20.87 -3.33
N VAL A 472 2.49 -19.76 -3.29
CA VAL A 472 1.98 -18.40 -3.52
C VAL A 472 2.90 -17.72 -4.51
N MET A 473 2.43 -17.39 -5.71
CA MET A 473 3.30 -16.73 -6.71
C MET A 473 3.76 -15.36 -6.20
N GLY A 474 5.07 -15.16 -6.02
CA GLY A 474 5.66 -13.97 -5.39
C GLY A 474 5.63 -12.74 -6.29
N GLU A 475 5.90 -12.95 -7.57
CA GLU A 475 5.75 -11.96 -8.64
C GLU A 475 5.35 -12.66 -9.94
N PHE A 476 4.38 -12.09 -10.62
CA PHE A 476 4.01 -12.47 -11.97
C PHE A 476 3.39 -11.29 -12.72
N ALA A 477 3.06 -11.52 -13.98
CA ALA A 477 2.56 -10.52 -14.92
C ALA A 477 3.67 -9.55 -15.36
N GLY A 478 3.32 -8.28 -15.57
CA GLY A 478 4.16 -7.28 -16.17
C GLY A 478 3.32 -6.32 -17.01
N LEU A 479 3.85 -5.95 -18.17
CA LEU A 479 3.08 -5.26 -19.21
C LEU A 479 1.84 -6.10 -19.58
N TYR A 480 0.67 -5.49 -19.71
CA TYR A 480 -0.61 -6.18 -19.87
C TYR A 480 -1.55 -5.45 -20.83
N GLY A 481 -2.06 -4.27 -20.44
CA GLY A 481 -3.00 -3.48 -21.23
C GLY A 481 -2.33 -2.74 -22.39
N LYS A 482 -1.00 -2.56 -22.34
CA LYS A 482 -0.21 -1.91 -23.40
C LYS A 482 0.40 -2.89 -24.40
N ASP A 483 0.00 -4.16 -24.39
CA ASP A 483 0.57 -5.20 -25.25
C ASP A 483 0.44 -4.87 -26.74
N ALA A 484 1.58 -4.73 -27.43
CA ALA A 484 1.67 -4.38 -28.84
C ALA A 484 1.73 -5.61 -29.77
N HIS A 485 1.72 -6.83 -29.23
CA HIS A 485 1.72 -8.03 -30.06
C HIS A 485 0.40 -8.19 -30.83
N PRO A 486 0.41 -8.59 -32.12
CA PRO A 486 -0.81 -8.80 -32.89
C PRO A 486 -1.84 -9.75 -32.27
N LYS A 487 -1.40 -10.84 -31.62
CA LYS A 487 -2.28 -11.75 -30.87
C LYS A 487 -2.30 -11.46 -29.37
N LEU A 488 -1.66 -10.40 -28.89
CA LEU A 488 -1.56 -10.06 -27.46
C LEU A 488 -0.85 -11.15 -26.64
N THR A 489 0.29 -11.68 -27.11
CA THR A 489 1.04 -12.74 -26.42
C THR A 489 1.47 -12.38 -24.99
N THR A 490 1.85 -11.14 -24.71
CA THR A 490 2.25 -10.72 -23.34
C THR A 490 1.06 -10.81 -22.37
N LYS A 491 -0.09 -10.29 -22.79
CA LYS A 491 -1.34 -10.37 -22.02
C LYS A 491 -1.81 -11.83 -21.87
N ARG A 492 -1.89 -12.58 -22.97
CA ARG A 492 -2.32 -14.00 -22.96
C ARG A 492 -1.42 -14.86 -22.09
N ALA A 493 -0.11 -14.62 -22.08
CA ALA A 493 0.80 -15.33 -21.21
C ALA A 493 0.45 -15.11 -19.73
N THR A 494 0.11 -13.88 -19.35
CA THR A 494 -0.34 -13.57 -17.98
C THR A 494 -1.66 -14.26 -17.66
N ASP A 495 -2.61 -14.24 -18.59
CA ASP A 495 -3.92 -14.89 -18.41
C ASP A 495 -3.74 -16.41 -18.20
N PHE A 496 -2.89 -17.06 -19.01
CA PHE A 496 -2.62 -18.49 -18.89
C PHE A 496 -1.77 -18.85 -17.67
N THR A 497 -0.90 -17.96 -17.18
CA THR A 497 -0.26 -18.12 -15.87
C THR A 497 -1.31 -18.13 -14.76
N ILE A 498 -2.30 -17.24 -14.79
CA ILE A 498 -3.42 -17.26 -13.82
C ILE A 498 -4.20 -18.57 -13.91
N GLU A 499 -4.55 -19.01 -15.12
CA GLU A 499 -5.24 -20.28 -15.31
C GLU A 499 -4.44 -21.48 -14.77
N ALA A 500 -3.12 -21.50 -14.99
CA ALA A 500 -2.24 -22.54 -14.46
C ALA A 500 -2.22 -22.54 -12.92
N MET A 501 -2.14 -21.37 -12.29
CA MET A 501 -2.19 -21.23 -10.82
C MET A 501 -3.53 -21.72 -10.24
N LEU A 502 -4.65 -21.34 -10.86
CA LEU A 502 -5.98 -21.78 -10.42
C LEU A 502 -6.16 -23.30 -10.58
N LYS A 503 -5.68 -23.86 -11.70
CA LYS A 503 -5.67 -25.32 -11.95
C LYS A 503 -4.80 -26.07 -10.94
N GLY A 504 -3.63 -25.51 -10.62
CA GLY A 504 -2.71 -26.04 -9.61
C GLY A 504 -3.13 -25.79 -8.16
N LYS A 505 -4.24 -25.07 -7.93
CA LYS A 505 -4.75 -24.70 -6.60
C LYS A 505 -3.73 -23.96 -5.73
N TYR A 506 -3.03 -23.00 -6.34
CA TYR A 506 -2.08 -22.16 -5.61
C TYR A 506 -2.85 -21.39 -4.52
N ALA A 507 -2.24 -21.20 -3.36
CA ALA A 507 -2.86 -20.49 -2.24
C ALA A 507 -2.91 -18.98 -2.46
N GLY A 508 -2.22 -18.46 -3.48
CA GLY A 508 -2.05 -17.04 -3.65
C GLY A 508 -1.24 -16.61 -4.88
N ALA A 509 -1.34 -15.34 -5.22
CA ALA A 509 -0.45 -14.69 -6.15
C ALA A 509 -0.34 -13.17 -5.88
N TYR A 510 0.81 -12.58 -6.15
CA TYR A 510 1.03 -11.13 -6.12
C TYR A 510 1.40 -10.62 -7.51
N MET A 511 0.52 -9.82 -8.10
CA MET A 511 0.79 -9.24 -9.41
C MET A 511 1.83 -8.11 -9.31
N TRP A 512 2.75 -8.05 -10.26
CA TRP A 512 3.72 -6.96 -10.39
C TRP A 512 3.27 -5.99 -11.50
N SER A 513 2.84 -4.76 -11.17
CA SER A 513 2.69 -4.16 -9.83
C SER A 513 1.57 -3.11 -9.75
N LEU A 514 1.27 -2.63 -8.55
CA LEU A 514 0.37 -1.48 -8.32
C LEU A 514 0.88 -0.22 -9.03
N ASN A 515 2.20 -0.03 -9.01
CA ASN A 515 2.89 1.17 -9.43
C ASN A 515 2.92 1.34 -10.96
N PRO A 516 2.52 2.49 -11.52
CA PRO A 516 2.69 2.79 -12.94
C PRO A 516 4.16 2.85 -13.37
N GLU A 517 5.10 3.13 -12.47
CA GLU A 517 6.53 3.30 -12.75
C GLU A 517 7.31 1.98 -12.91
N SER A 518 6.62 0.84 -12.85
CA SER A 518 7.22 -0.45 -13.19
C SER A 518 7.65 -0.44 -14.65
N ALA A 519 8.91 -0.79 -14.92
CA ALA A 519 9.50 -0.70 -16.25
C ALA A 519 9.81 -2.08 -16.84
N TYR A 520 9.56 -2.19 -18.15
CA TYR A 520 9.65 -3.38 -18.98
C TYR A 520 10.48 -3.07 -20.24
N GLN A 521 11.19 -4.06 -20.74
CA GLN A 521 12.18 -3.88 -21.79
C GLN A 521 11.67 -4.27 -23.18
N PHE A 522 10.53 -4.97 -23.29
CA PHE A 522 10.10 -5.52 -24.58
C PHE A 522 8.62 -5.27 -24.85
N ASN A 523 8.31 -4.61 -25.98
CA ASN A 523 6.95 -4.47 -26.46
C ASN A 523 6.91 -4.05 -27.95
N PRO A 524 6.59 -4.97 -28.89
CA PRO A 524 6.47 -6.43 -28.70
C PRO A 524 7.86 -7.10 -28.59
N ALA A 525 7.93 -8.44 -28.71
CA ALA A 525 9.12 -9.24 -28.44
C ALA A 525 10.38 -8.84 -29.23
N ASP A 526 10.23 -8.31 -30.44
CA ASP A 526 11.33 -7.87 -31.31
C ASP A 526 11.81 -6.44 -31.01
N THR A 527 11.13 -5.73 -30.13
CA THR A 527 11.36 -4.30 -29.89
C THR A 527 11.83 -4.08 -28.46
N TYR A 528 13.16 -3.95 -28.31
CA TYR A 528 13.78 -3.52 -27.06
C TYR A 528 13.54 -2.02 -26.81
N GLY A 529 13.13 -1.65 -25.61
CA GLY A 529 12.79 -0.27 -25.25
C GLY A 529 12.63 -0.06 -23.75
N HIS A 530 11.90 1.00 -23.41
CA HIS A 530 11.51 1.31 -22.03
C HIS A 530 10.02 1.60 -21.99
N TYR A 531 9.26 0.65 -21.44
CA TYR A 531 7.82 0.70 -21.36
C TYR A 531 7.40 0.64 -19.90
N THR A 532 6.44 1.45 -19.49
CA THR A 532 5.95 1.44 -18.11
C THR A 532 4.48 1.09 -18.06
N GLU A 533 4.09 0.29 -17.07
CA GLU A 533 2.71 -0.07 -16.82
C GLU A 533 2.53 -0.57 -15.39
N GLY A 534 1.40 -0.24 -14.78
CA GLY A 534 0.97 -0.80 -13.50
C GLY A 534 -0.54 -0.89 -13.45
N LEU A 535 -1.04 -1.29 -12.29
CA LEU A 535 -2.47 -1.36 -12.01
C LEU A 535 -3.13 0.04 -11.98
N LEU A 536 -2.36 1.07 -11.65
CA LEU A 536 -2.71 2.49 -11.78
C LEU A 536 -1.97 3.12 -12.95
N ASP A 537 -2.53 4.18 -13.51
CA ASP A 537 -1.86 5.08 -14.47
C ASP A 537 -0.96 6.08 -13.73
N ASP A 538 -0.10 6.80 -14.47
CA ASP A 538 0.93 7.73 -13.96
C ASP A 538 0.39 8.83 -13.00
N ASP A 539 -0.91 9.11 -13.03
CA ASP A 539 -1.55 10.08 -12.13
C ASP A 539 -1.81 9.52 -10.71
N TRP A 540 -1.65 8.21 -10.50
CA TRP A 540 -1.98 7.48 -9.26
C TRP A 540 -3.46 7.55 -8.82
N LEU A 541 -4.33 8.05 -9.69
CA LEU A 541 -5.77 8.24 -9.42
C LEU A 541 -6.65 7.52 -10.43
N THR A 542 -6.14 7.21 -11.61
CA THR A 542 -6.85 6.52 -12.67
C THR A 542 -6.39 5.06 -12.70
N PRO A 543 -7.29 4.09 -12.50
CA PRO A 543 -6.92 2.68 -12.63
C PRO A 543 -6.77 2.30 -14.09
N ASN A 544 -5.75 1.50 -14.39
CA ASN A 544 -5.61 0.84 -15.67
C ASN A 544 -6.69 -0.24 -15.78
N LYS A 545 -7.83 0.14 -16.37
CA LYS A 545 -9.04 -0.68 -16.39
C LYS A 545 -8.81 -2.06 -17.01
N VAL A 546 -8.03 -2.15 -18.10
CA VAL A 546 -7.74 -3.42 -18.76
C VAL A 546 -6.96 -4.34 -17.84
N PHE A 547 -5.97 -3.81 -17.12
CA PHE A 547 -5.17 -4.60 -16.19
C PHE A 547 -5.98 -5.01 -14.95
N VAL A 548 -6.76 -4.11 -14.37
CA VAL A 548 -7.65 -4.41 -13.23
C VAL A 548 -8.67 -5.51 -13.59
N GLU A 549 -9.32 -5.40 -14.76
CA GLU A 549 -10.26 -6.41 -15.25
C GLU A 549 -9.57 -7.75 -15.51
N GLY A 550 -8.34 -7.74 -16.03
CA GLY A 550 -7.52 -8.94 -16.20
C GLY A 550 -7.23 -9.66 -14.88
N MET A 551 -6.82 -8.91 -13.86
CA MET A 551 -6.53 -9.46 -12.53
C MET A 551 -7.80 -9.91 -11.78
N ALA A 552 -9.00 -9.57 -12.25
CA ALA A 552 -10.24 -10.11 -11.69
C ALA A 552 -10.38 -11.63 -11.91
N ALA A 553 -9.60 -12.24 -12.81
CA ALA A 553 -9.54 -13.69 -12.94
C ALA A 553 -9.06 -14.39 -11.64
N LEU A 554 -8.27 -13.70 -10.81
CA LEU A 554 -7.86 -14.20 -9.49
C LEU A 554 -9.02 -14.24 -8.48
N ASP A 555 -10.17 -13.63 -8.77
CA ASP A 555 -11.35 -13.67 -7.89
C ASP A 555 -11.87 -15.11 -7.67
N GLU A 556 -11.53 -16.03 -8.58
CA GLU A 556 -11.91 -17.45 -8.53
C GLU A 556 -10.95 -18.29 -7.66
N MET A 557 -9.96 -17.66 -7.03
CA MET A 557 -9.03 -18.37 -6.14
C MET A 557 -9.77 -18.98 -4.94
N GLU A 558 -9.40 -20.22 -4.61
CA GLU A 558 -10.01 -20.94 -3.49
C GLU A 558 -9.82 -20.17 -2.18
N ASN A 559 -10.88 -20.09 -1.38
CA ASN A 559 -10.88 -19.37 -0.09
C ASN A 559 -10.54 -17.87 -0.18
N LEU A 560 -10.65 -17.22 -1.35
CA LEU A 560 -10.42 -15.78 -1.45
C LEU A 560 -11.43 -15.00 -0.60
N GLN A 561 -10.92 -14.33 0.44
CA GLN A 561 -11.68 -13.48 1.33
C GLN A 561 -10.74 -12.48 2.01
N MET A 562 -11.29 -11.41 2.57
CA MET A 562 -10.51 -10.53 3.45
C MET A 562 -10.00 -11.29 4.67
N PHE A 563 -8.78 -10.97 5.12
CA PHE A 563 -8.16 -11.73 6.21
C PHE A 563 -8.91 -11.54 7.55
N PRO A 564 -9.07 -12.61 8.34
CA PRO A 564 -9.82 -12.53 9.59
C PRO A 564 -9.06 -11.73 10.64
N CYS A 565 -9.74 -10.75 11.24
CA CYS A 565 -9.34 -10.14 12.50
C CYS A 565 -9.98 -10.95 13.64
N PHE A 566 -9.20 -11.77 14.32
CA PHE A 566 -9.69 -12.48 15.51
C PHE A 566 -9.68 -11.52 16.69
N PRO A 567 -10.80 -11.37 17.44
CA PRO A 567 -10.84 -10.46 18.57
C PRO A 567 -9.88 -10.92 19.66
N GLN A 568 -9.15 -9.99 20.28
CA GLN A 568 -8.40 -10.26 21.50
C GLN A 568 -9.38 -10.67 22.60
N GLU A 569 -9.06 -11.74 23.32
CA GLU A 569 -9.73 -12.04 24.57
C GLU A 569 -9.48 -10.88 25.54
N VAL A 570 -10.53 -10.16 25.90
CA VAL A 570 -10.49 -9.21 27.01
C VAL A 570 -10.42 -10.08 28.26
N GLU A 571 -9.29 -10.06 28.97
CA GLU A 571 -9.26 -10.58 30.34
C GLU A 571 -10.35 -9.83 31.12
N GLY A 572 -11.47 -10.50 31.34
CA GLY A 572 -12.55 -9.97 32.13
C GLY A 572 -12.02 -9.68 33.52
N SER A 573 -12.20 -8.43 33.96
CA SER A 573 -12.42 -8.18 35.38
C SER A 573 -13.45 -9.21 35.85
N GLU A 574 -13.01 -10.18 36.65
CA GLU A 574 -13.91 -10.96 37.48
C GLU A 574 -14.85 -9.95 38.14
N SER A 575 -16.12 -10.07 37.79
CA SER A 575 -17.20 -9.31 38.38
C SER A 575 -17.14 -9.48 39.89
N GLU A 576 -16.79 -8.41 40.59
CA GLU A 576 -17.25 -8.14 41.96
C GLU A 576 -18.78 -8.01 41.92
N GLU A 577 -19.48 -9.13 41.72
CA GLU A 577 -20.92 -9.30 41.94
C GLU A 577 -21.16 -10.64 42.67
N GLU A 578 -20.42 -10.86 43.76
CA GLU A 578 -20.79 -11.83 44.80
C GLU A 578 -20.47 -11.25 46.20
N GLU A 579 -20.95 -10.03 46.52
CA GLU A 579 -21.06 -9.55 47.91
C GLU A 579 -22.29 -8.61 48.07
N GLU A 580 -23.48 -9.01 47.62
CA GLU A 580 -24.75 -8.47 48.16
C GLU A 580 -25.85 -9.54 48.08
N GLU A 581 -25.66 -10.71 48.73
CA GLU A 581 -26.75 -11.56 49.24
C GLU A 581 -26.19 -12.66 50.17
N GLU A 582 -25.90 -12.30 51.43
CA GLU A 582 -26.26 -13.08 52.65
C GLU A 582 -26.02 -12.28 53.95
#